data_AF-A0A377ZKQ0-F1
#
_entry.id   AF-A0A377ZKQ0-F1
#
_cell.length_a   1.000
_cell.length_b   1.000
_cell.length_c   1.000
_cell.angle_alpha   90.00
_cell.angle_beta   90.00
_cell.angle_gamma   90.00
#
_symmetry.space_group_name_H-M   'P 1'
#
loop_
_entity.id
_entity.type
_entity.pdbx_description
1 polymer ?
#
loop_
_entity_poly.entity_id
_entity_poly.type
_entity_poly.pdbx_seq_one_letter_code
_entity_poly.pdbx_strand_id
1 'polypeptide(L)' 'METTGVSAIVLQAVHAVKPLGTVAIVGFTGVITLNVQNDLMAEGKSLVGVIEGDAVPALFISAVDATL' A
#
# COMPACT_ATOMS: atom_id res chain seq x y z
N MET A 1 5.01 2.47 4.30
CA MET A 1 3.99 1.60 4.89
C MET A 1 3.27 2.40 5.95
N GLU A 2 1.95 2.42 5.91
CA GLU A 2 1.06 3.18 6.78
C GLU A 2 0.10 2.19 7.45
N THR A 3 -0.03 2.24 8.77
CA THR A 3 -0.80 1.27 9.57
C THR A 3 -1.63 1.95 10.68
N THR A 4 -1.67 3.28 10.71
CA THR A 4 -2.37 4.06 11.75
C THR A 4 -3.86 4.15 11.46
N GLY A 5 -4.28 4.01 10.21
CA GLY A 5 -5.68 4.13 9.82
C GLY A 5 -6.21 5.56 9.87
N VAL A 6 -5.34 6.56 10.08
CA VAL A 6 -5.71 7.98 10.19
C VAL A 6 -5.51 8.67 8.84
N SER A 7 -6.58 9.22 8.26
CA SER A 7 -6.55 9.82 6.91
C SER A 7 -5.50 10.91 6.74
N ALA A 8 -5.27 11.74 7.78
CA ALA A 8 -4.24 12.78 7.74
C ALA A 8 -2.81 12.21 7.63
N ILE A 9 -2.55 11.08 8.30
CA ILE A 9 -1.25 10.42 8.29
C ILE A 9 -1.02 9.71 6.96
N VAL A 10 -2.07 9.13 6.37
CA VAL A 10 -1.99 8.56 5.02
C VAL A 10 -1.60 9.63 4.00
N LEU A 11 -2.23 10.81 4.06
CA LEU A 11 -1.91 11.89 3.12
C LEU A 11 -0.46 12.36 3.28
N GLN A 12 -0.01 12.50 4.53
CA GLN A 12 1.39 12.82 4.82
C GLN A 12 2.35 11.74 4.30
N ALA A 13 1.99 10.46 4.40
CA ALA A 13 2.80 9.37 3.86
C ALA A 13 2.92 9.44 2.34
N VAL A 14 1.85 9.81 1.63
CA VAL A 14 1.86 10.04 0.17
C VAL A 14 2.75 11.23 -0.19
N HIS A 15 2.73 12.32 0.58
CA HIS A 15 3.59 13.48 0.30
C HIS A 15 5.06 13.22 0.66
N ALA A 16 5.33 12.44 1.69
CA ALA A 16 6.68 12.13 2.14
C ALA A 16 7.42 11.10 1.25
N VAL A 17 6.69 10.30 0.45
CA VAL A 17 7.32 9.34 -0.46
C VAL A 17 8.01 10.07 -1.62
N LYS A 18 9.13 9.52 -2.10
CA LYS A 18 9.85 10.05 -3.27
C LYS A 18 8.97 9.99 -4.52
N PRO A 19 9.24 10.80 -5.57
CA PRO A 19 8.60 10.62 -6.87
C PRO A 19 8.74 9.18 -7.37
N LEU A 20 7.69 8.66 -8.02
CA LEU A 20 7.54 7.25 -8.42
C LEU A 20 7.50 6.25 -7.24
N GLY A 21 7.36 6.74 -6.02
CA GLY A 21 7.27 5.93 -4.81
C GLY A 21 5.90 5.29 -4.60
N THR A 22 5.88 4.22 -3.80
CA THR A 22 4.65 3.50 -3.45
C THR A 22 4.40 3.54 -1.95
N VAL A 23 3.17 3.88 -1.56
CA VAL A 23 2.68 3.82 -0.17
C VAL A 23 1.71 2.66 -0.02
N ALA A 24 2.07 1.66 0.76
CA ALA A 24 1.17 0.60 1.19
C ALA A 24 0.44 1.00 2.47
N ILE A 25 -0.88 0.87 2.50
CA ILE A 25 -1.75 1.16 3.64
C ILE A 25 -2.39 -0.14 4.10
N VAL A 26 -2.26 -0.48 5.38
CA VAL A 26 -2.82 -1.69 5.96
C VAL A 26 -3.99 -1.34 6.89
N GLY A 27 -5.14 -1.99 6.73
CA GLY A 27 -6.22 -1.93 7.70
C GLY A 27 -6.95 -0.59 7.81
N PHE A 28 -7.04 0.17 6.72
CA PHE A 28 -7.75 1.46 6.71
C PHE A 28 -9.27 1.26 6.58
N THR A 29 -10.03 1.83 7.51
CA THR A 29 -11.50 1.66 7.61
C THR A 29 -12.29 2.96 7.37
N GLY A 30 -11.60 4.09 7.17
CA GLY A 30 -12.21 5.40 6.98
C GLY A 30 -12.45 5.78 5.52
N VAL A 31 -12.62 7.08 5.27
CA VAL A 31 -12.60 7.68 3.93
C VAL A 31 -11.39 8.63 3.83
N ILE A 32 -10.74 8.65 2.68
CA ILE A 32 -9.64 9.59 2.36
C ILE A 32 -10.04 10.41 1.15
N THR A 33 -9.89 11.73 1.25
CA THR A 33 -10.03 12.64 0.12
C THR A 33 -8.63 12.97 -0.38
N LEU A 34 -8.32 12.60 -1.62
CA LEU A 34 -7.05 12.86 -2.28
C LEU A 34 -7.26 13.52 -3.64
N ASN A 35 -6.37 14.43 -4.02
CA ASN A 35 -6.34 15.01 -5.35
C ASN A 35 -5.45 14.15 -6.25
N VAL A 36 -6.06 13.29 -7.06
CA VAL A 36 -5.34 12.34 -7.92
C VAL A 36 -4.30 13.01 -8.81
N GLN A 37 -4.58 14.22 -9.31
CA GLN A 37 -3.64 14.92 -10.17
C GLN A 37 -2.43 15.45 -9.38
N ASN A 38 -2.67 16.14 -8.27
CA ASN A 38 -1.60 16.78 -7.50
C ASN A 38 -0.82 15.81 -6.61
N ASP A 39 -1.51 14.85 -5.99
CA ASP A 39 -0.92 13.99 -4.96
C ASP A 39 -0.34 12.69 -5.53
N LEU A 40 -0.87 12.21 -6.67
CA LEU A 40 -0.43 10.96 -7.29
C LEU A 40 0.20 11.18 -8.67
N MET A 41 -0.53 11.76 -9.62
CA MET A 41 -0.08 11.80 -11.03
C MET A 41 1.09 12.76 -11.26
N ALA A 42 1.14 13.91 -10.58
CA ALA A 42 2.19 14.90 -10.77
C ALA A 42 3.60 14.34 -10.49
N GLU A 43 3.71 13.48 -9.47
CA GLU A 43 4.97 12.86 -9.06
C GLU A 43 5.02 11.35 -9.36
N GLY A 44 4.01 10.82 -10.06
CA GLY A 44 3.89 9.40 -10.44
C GLY A 44 3.80 8.43 -9.24
N LYS A 45 3.23 8.87 -8.11
CA LYS A 45 3.13 8.09 -6.89
C LYS A 45 2.01 7.07 -6.94
N SER A 46 2.21 5.96 -6.24
CA SER A 46 1.24 4.87 -6.13
C SER A 46 0.79 4.67 -4.68
N LEU A 47 -0.50 4.39 -4.49
CA LEU A 47 -1.11 4.10 -3.19
C LEU A 47 -1.80 2.75 -3.27
N VAL A 48 -1.38 1.81 -2.43
CA VAL A 48 -1.83 0.41 -2.44
C VAL A 48 -2.51 0.11 -1.12
N GLY A 49 -3.76 -0.33 -1.17
CA GLY A 49 -4.46 -0.88 -0.02
C GLY A 49 -4.08 -2.34 0.17
N VAL A 50 -3.66 -2.69 1.38
CA VAL A 50 -3.29 -4.04 1.79
C VAL A 50 -4.22 -4.47 2.92
N ILE A 51 -4.75 -5.69 2.81
CA ILE A 51 -5.54 -6.31 3.88
C ILE A 51 -4.61 -7.24 4.65
N GLU A 52 -4.71 -7.26 5.99
CA GLU A 52 -3.99 -8.23 6.81
C GLU A 52 -4.37 -9.65 6.36
N GLY A 53 -3.47 -10.34 5.65
CA GLY A 53 -3.73 -11.65 5.05
C GLY A 53 -3.67 -11.72 3.51
N ASP A 54 -3.40 -10.62 2.79
CA ASP A 54 -3.09 -10.64 1.35
C ASP A 54 -1.66 -11.13 1.08
N ALA A 55 -1.34 -12.29 1.65
CA ALA A 55 -0.16 -13.05 1.34
C ALA A 55 -0.59 -14.16 0.38
N VAL A 56 -0.03 -14.21 -0.83
CA VAL A 56 -0.18 -15.38 -1.71
C VAL A 56 0.58 -16.54 -1.06
N PRO A 57 -0.08 -17.51 -0.39
CA PRO A 57 0.63 -18.46 0.47
C PRO A 57 1.59 -19.34 -0.34
N ALA A 58 1.29 -19.57 -1.63
CA ALA A 58 2.12 -20.29 -2.58
C ALA A 58 3.51 -19.67 -2.84
N LEU A 59 3.71 -18.37 -2.57
CA LEU A 59 5.03 -17.73 -2.63
C LEU A 59 5.86 -17.98 -1.36
N PHE A 60 5.20 -18.20 -0.22
CA PHE A 60 5.83 -18.37 1.09
C PHE A 60 6.07 -19.83 1.44
N ILE A 61 5.22 -20.75 0.97
CA ILE A 61 5.47 -22.19 1.00
C ILE A 61 6.21 -22.57 -0.28
N SER A 62 7.55 -22.53 -0.25
CA SER A 62 8.33 -23.14 -1.33
C SER A 62 7.93 -24.61 -1.41
N ALA A 63 7.57 -25.09 -2.61
CA ALA A 63 7.13 -26.46 -2.88
C ALA A 63 8.20 -27.50 -2.52
N VAL A 64 8.36 -27.80 -1.23
CA VAL A 64 8.88 -29.08 -0.77
C VAL A 64 7.68 -30.01 -0.77
N ASP A 65 7.38 -30.58 -1.95
CA ASP A 65 6.71 -31.87 -2.18
C ASP A 65 5.95 -31.85 -3.53
N ALA A 66 6.68 -31.99 -4.65
CA ALA A 66 6.07 -32.26 -5.95
C ALA A 66 6.88 -33.32 -6.74
N THR A 67 7.61 -34.19 -6.04
CA THR A 67 8.31 -35.33 -6.65
C THR A 67 8.48 -36.45 -5.63
N LEU A 68 7.40 -37.21 -5.39
CA LEU A 68 7.42 -38.56 -4.82
C LEU A 68 6.30 -39.39 -5.45
#